data_AF-A0A413VNI6-F1
#
_entry.id   AF-A0A413VNI6-F1
#
_cell.length_a   1.000
_cell.length_b   1.000
_cell.length_c   1.000
_cell.angle_alpha   90.00
_cell.angle_beta   90.00
_cell.angle_gamma   90.00
#
_symmetry.space_group_name_H-M   'P 1'
#
loop_
_entity.id
_entity.type
_entity.pdbx_description
1 polymer ?
#
loop_
_entity_poly.entity_id
_entity_poly.type
_entity_poly.pdbx_seq_one_letter_code
_entity_poly.pdbx_strand_id
1 'polypeptide(L)'
;MSKFQNLICGGAFIVFFVTGALAQTKLPPAWQSSLVKITDAGELTYYPDKEGNTIPDFSRVGYHHGDKSIPAYPATIIVSPVANGDSRNVIQKAIDKVSQMKPDKDGHRGTVLLKRGVYKISESILITTGGVVLEGEGENVNETRLLATGKKRYSLIKVSGTGRAKEVPGTRVKITDAFVPVGTHSFRVSSGKDFRPGDRIMLYRPGTSQWIHDLKMDQIVERKGTRQWTPEEYNLAFEREITKVEGDRIYIDNPVVMQMDAKYGGGEIYKYTFDGRIGEVGVSNLCLESEFENYEDNQH
;
A
#
# COMPACT_ATOMS: atom_id res chain seq x y z
N MET A 1 77.16 -60.79 -31.06
CA MET A 1 76.50 -61.95 -31.70
C MET A 1 75.01 -61.72 -31.68
N SER A 2 74.35 -62.03 -32.80
CA SER A 2 72.90 -62.13 -33.00
C SER A 2 72.06 -60.84 -33.03
N LYS A 3 71.67 -60.49 -34.26
CA LYS A 3 70.49 -59.70 -34.65
C LYS A 3 69.24 -60.58 -34.55
N PHE A 4 68.09 -60.03 -34.16
CA PHE A 4 66.75 -60.43 -34.62
C PHE A 4 65.86 -59.17 -34.49
N GLN A 5 65.59 -58.46 -35.59
CA GLN A 5 64.48 -58.63 -36.54
C GLN A 5 63.15 -58.02 -36.10
N ASN A 6 62.62 -57.16 -36.99
CA ASN A 6 61.22 -57.02 -37.40
C ASN A 6 60.28 -56.28 -36.41
N LEU A 7 59.27 -55.50 -36.80
CA LEU A 7 58.73 -55.01 -38.08
C LEU A 7 57.55 -54.07 -37.71
N ILE A 8 57.47 -52.90 -38.33
CA ILE A 8 56.29 -52.10 -38.74
C ILE A 8 55.08 -52.01 -37.79
N CYS A 9 54.67 -50.79 -37.43
CA CYS A 9 53.35 -50.25 -37.81
C CYS A 9 53.21 -48.78 -37.42
N GLY A 10 52.76 -47.98 -38.38
CA GLY A 10 52.58 -46.54 -38.23
C GLY A 10 51.42 -46.18 -37.31
N GLY A 11 51.57 -45.04 -36.65
CA GLY A 11 50.48 -44.33 -35.99
C GLY A 11 50.62 -42.86 -36.32
N ALA A 12 49.80 -42.38 -37.27
CA ALA A 12 49.65 -40.96 -37.52
C ALA A 12 48.92 -40.33 -36.32
N PHE A 13 49.63 -39.51 -35.54
CA PHE A 13 49.05 -38.72 -34.46
C PHE A 13 48.26 -37.56 -35.07
N ILE A 14 46.95 -37.72 -35.21
CA ILE A 14 46.04 -36.62 -35.54
C ILE A 14 45.84 -35.81 -34.25
N VAL A 15 46.48 -34.64 -34.19
CA VAL A 15 46.22 -33.65 -33.14
C VAL A 15 44.90 -32.97 -33.47
N PHE A 16 43.83 -33.38 -32.78
CA PHE A 16 42.57 -32.63 -32.79
C PHE A 16 42.75 -31.37 -31.94
N PHE A 17 42.96 -30.22 -32.61
CA PHE A 17 42.76 -28.92 -31.99
C PHE A 17 41.26 -28.72 -31.73
N VAL A 18 40.82 -29.02 -30.51
CA VAL A 18 39.52 -28.57 -30.02
C VAL A 18 39.63 -27.07 -29.76
N THR A 19 39.34 -26.26 -30.78
CA THR A 19 39.07 -24.84 -30.57
C THR A 19 37.76 -24.73 -29.80
N GLY A 20 37.86 -24.68 -28.48
CA GLY A 20 36.73 -24.34 -27.62
C GLY A 20 36.25 -22.94 -27.99
N ALA A 21 35.20 -22.87 -28.81
CA ALA A 21 34.44 -21.65 -28.98
C ALA A 21 33.83 -21.32 -27.61
N LEU A 22 34.48 -20.42 -26.87
CA LEU A 22 33.85 -19.72 -25.77
C LEU A 22 32.74 -18.88 -26.40
N ALA A 23 31.57 -19.48 -26.53
CA ALA A 23 30.33 -18.75 -26.73
C ALA A 23 30.10 -17.97 -25.43
N GLN A 24 30.79 -16.83 -25.30
CA GLN A 24 30.45 -15.81 -24.34
C GLN A 24 29.10 -15.26 -24.81
N THR A 25 28.02 -15.89 -24.34
CA THR A 25 26.70 -15.31 -24.43
C THR A 25 26.81 -13.99 -23.66
N LYS A 26 26.97 -12.89 -24.41
CA LYS A 26 26.75 -11.56 -23.84
C LYS A 26 25.33 -11.62 -23.31
N LEU A 27 25.19 -11.80 -21.99
CA LEU A 27 23.93 -11.58 -21.33
C LEU A 27 23.44 -10.22 -21.85
N PRO A 28 22.21 -10.14 -22.38
CA PRO A 28 21.68 -8.84 -22.76
C PRO A 28 21.85 -7.92 -21.55
N PRO A 29 22.17 -6.62 -21.76
CA PRO A 29 22.21 -5.66 -20.67
C PRO A 29 20.97 -5.87 -19.80
N ALA A 30 21.16 -5.94 -18.48
CA ALA A 30 20.04 -6.04 -17.57
C ALA A 30 19.01 -5.00 -17.98
N TRP A 31 17.76 -5.43 -18.20
CA TRP A 31 16.71 -4.52 -18.61
C TRP A 31 16.65 -3.37 -17.59
N GLN A 32 16.69 -2.15 -18.09
CA GLN A 32 16.59 -0.95 -17.28
C GLN A 32 15.47 -0.09 -17.83
N SER A 33 14.61 0.38 -16.93
CA SER A 33 13.51 1.27 -17.29
C SER A 33 14.04 2.59 -17.88
N SER A 34 13.32 3.11 -18.87
CA SER A 34 13.54 4.47 -19.38
C SER A 34 12.94 5.54 -18.47
N LEU A 35 12.05 5.16 -17.55
CA LEU A 35 11.28 6.07 -16.69
C LEU A 35 11.82 6.15 -15.26
N VAL A 36 12.56 5.13 -14.80
CA VAL A 36 13.26 5.17 -13.51
C VAL A 36 14.59 4.45 -13.62
N LYS A 37 15.65 5.05 -13.08
CA LYS A 37 17.00 4.45 -13.09
C LYS A 37 17.62 4.52 -11.71
N ILE A 38 18.36 3.48 -11.37
CA ILE A 38 19.28 3.50 -10.24
C ILE A 38 20.56 4.18 -10.72
N THR A 39 21.01 5.23 -10.05
CA THR A 39 22.28 5.91 -10.32
C THR A 39 23.46 5.06 -9.82
N ASP A 40 24.68 5.41 -10.22
CA ASP A 40 25.89 4.73 -9.71
C ASP A 40 26.04 4.86 -8.18
N ALA A 41 25.40 5.86 -7.57
CA ALA A 41 25.33 6.06 -6.11
C ALA A 41 24.25 5.19 -5.42
N GLY A 42 23.45 4.44 -6.18
CA GLY A 42 22.36 3.62 -5.65
C GLY A 42 21.04 4.37 -5.44
N GLU A 43 20.91 5.59 -5.95
CA GLU A 43 19.70 6.42 -5.80
C GLU A 43 18.74 6.25 -6.97
N LEU A 44 17.44 6.48 -6.76
CA LEU A 44 16.45 6.48 -7.83
C LEU A 44 16.36 7.85 -8.51
N THR A 45 16.56 7.89 -9.83
CA THR A 45 16.26 9.04 -10.69
C THR A 45 15.01 8.75 -11.51
N TYR A 46 14.05 9.65 -11.48
CA TYR A 46 12.78 9.56 -12.20
C TYR A 46 12.82 10.45 -13.45
N TYR A 47 12.43 9.90 -14.60
CA TYR A 47 12.45 10.61 -15.88
C TYR A 47 11.01 10.91 -16.31
N PRO A 48 10.67 12.18 -16.56
CA PRO A 48 9.34 12.55 -16.99
C PRO A 48 9.06 12.07 -18.42
N ASP A 49 7.80 11.75 -18.69
CA ASP A 49 7.30 11.63 -20.06
C ASP A 49 7.19 13.02 -20.74
N LYS A 50 6.65 13.03 -21.97
CA LYS A 50 6.49 14.26 -22.77
C LYS A 50 5.55 15.30 -22.13
N GLU A 51 4.65 14.88 -21.24
CA GLU A 51 3.67 15.74 -20.55
C GLU A 51 4.16 16.11 -19.13
N GLY A 52 5.35 15.63 -18.74
CA GLY A 52 5.96 15.90 -17.44
C GLY A 52 5.61 14.87 -16.37
N ASN A 53 4.87 13.80 -16.69
CA ASN A 53 4.50 12.79 -15.71
C ASN A 53 5.71 11.94 -15.34
N THR A 54 5.89 11.67 -14.06
CA THR A 54 6.88 10.71 -13.55
C THR A 54 6.20 9.57 -12.81
N ILE A 55 6.88 8.43 -12.67
CA ILE A 55 6.43 7.36 -11.78
C ILE A 55 6.37 7.95 -10.36
N PRO A 56 5.23 7.90 -9.64
CA PRO A 56 5.15 8.43 -8.29
C PRO A 56 6.19 7.80 -7.37
N ASP A 57 6.87 8.62 -6.57
CA ASP A 57 7.71 8.13 -5.49
C ASP A 57 6.83 7.62 -4.34
N PHE A 58 6.99 6.34 -3.99
CA PHE A 58 6.30 5.66 -2.90
C PHE A 58 7.20 5.44 -1.67
N SER A 59 8.39 6.04 -1.63
CA SER A 59 9.33 5.95 -0.50
C SER A 59 8.73 6.34 0.84
N ARG A 60 7.70 7.21 0.84
CA ARG A 60 6.96 7.67 2.02
C ARG A 60 5.77 6.80 2.41
N VAL A 61 5.62 5.61 1.84
CA VAL A 61 4.60 4.64 2.26
C VAL A 61 5.09 3.91 3.50
N GLY A 62 4.26 3.83 4.54
CA GLY A 62 4.54 3.04 5.73
C GLY A 62 4.09 3.73 7.01
N TYR A 63 4.40 3.09 8.14
CA TYR A 63 4.14 3.63 9.47
C TYR A 63 4.85 4.98 9.63
N HIS A 64 4.09 6.04 9.93
CA HIS A 64 4.58 7.43 9.98
C HIS A 64 5.45 7.81 8.77
N HIS A 65 5.00 7.50 7.55
CA HIS A 65 5.71 7.78 6.30
C HIS A 65 7.07 7.09 6.14
N GLY A 66 7.36 6.06 6.96
CA GLY A 66 8.69 5.46 7.04
C GLY A 66 9.67 6.22 7.93
N ASP A 67 9.27 7.38 8.48
CA ASP A 67 10.11 8.20 9.36
C ASP A 67 10.31 7.54 10.75
N LYS A 68 9.51 6.51 11.06
CA LYS A 68 9.60 5.73 12.30
C LYS A 68 9.57 4.23 12.00
N SER A 69 10.42 3.48 12.69
CA SER A 69 10.30 2.03 12.76
C SER A 69 8.99 1.63 13.44
N ILE A 70 8.46 0.47 13.06
CA ILE A 70 7.29 -0.12 13.73
C ILE A 70 7.70 -0.45 15.18
N PRO A 71 7.03 0.12 16.19
CA PRO A 71 7.38 -0.11 17.58
C PRO A 71 7.01 -1.53 18.02
N ALA A 72 7.82 -2.11 18.91
CA ALA A 72 7.51 -3.34 19.60
C ALA A 72 7.12 -3.02 21.05
N TYR A 73 5.93 -3.48 21.47
CA TYR A 73 5.39 -3.22 22.79
C TYR A 73 5.25 -4.51 23.59
N PRO A 74 5.48 -4.51 24.92
CA PRO A 74 5.24 -5.68 25.74
C PRO A 74 3.73 -6.00 25.81
N ALA A 75 3.41 -7.29 25.98
CA ALA A 75 2.04 -7.72 26.17
C ALA A 75 1.40 -7.07 27.42
N THR A 76 0.23 -6.46 27.24
CA THR A 76 -0.57 -5.89 28.32
C THR A 76 -1.61 -6.89 28.82
N ILE A 77 -2.25 -7.61 27.90
CA ILE A 77 -3.19 -8.70 28.19
C ILE A 77 -2.82 -9.88 27.30
N ILE A 78 -2.72 -11.05 27.91
CA ILE A 78 -2.48 -12.31 27.19
C ILE A 78 -3.78 -13.09 27.11
N VAL A 79 -4.13 -13.58 25.91
CA VAL A 79 -5.35 -14.33 25.64
C VAL A 79 -4.98 -15.66 24.99
N SER A 80 -5.45 -16.76 25.56
CA SER A 80 -5.38 -18.10 24.95
C SER A 80 -6.68 -18.42 24.19
N PRO A 81 -6.66 -19.29 23.19
CA PRO A 81 -7.89 -19.70 22.51
C PRO A 81 -8.81 -20.43 23.49
N VAL A 82 -10.12 -20.32 23.30
CA VAL A 82 -11.06 -21.14 24.07
C VAL A 82 -10.96 -22.59 23.61
N ALA A 83 -10.97 -23.53 24.56
CA ALA A 83 -10.80 -24.96 24.24
C ALA A 83 -11.91 -25.50 23.32
N ASN A 84 -13.14 -25.04 23.53
CA ASN A 84 -14.31 -25.39 22.73
C ASN A 84 -15.12 -24.13 22.41
N GLY A 85 -15.41 -23.93 21.13
CA GLY A 85 -16.27 -22.84 20.66
C GLY A 85 -15.53 -21.60 20.19
N ASP A 86 -16.22 -20.47 20.25
CA ASP A 86 -15.81 -19.19 19.66
C ASP A 86 -14.93 -18.36 20.62
N SER A 87 -13.77 -17.92 20.14
CA SER A 87 -12.80 -17.10 20.89
C SER A 87 -13.02 -15.59 20.77
N ARG A 88 -13.92 -15.13 19.92
CA ARG A 88 -14.17 -13.70 19.65
C ARG A 88 -14.47 -12.92 20.90
N ASN A 89 -15.32 -13.46 21.79
CA ASN A 89 -15.71 -12.77 23.01
C ASN A 89 -14.55 -12.57 23.99
N VAL A 90 -13.61 -13.53 24.08
CA VAL A 90 -12.44 -13.38 24.98
C VAL A 90 -11.44 -12.38 24.41
N ILE A 91 -11.26 -12.35 23.09
CA ILE A 91 -10.42 -11.35 22.40
C ILE A 91 -11.03 -9.95 22.52
N GLN A 92 -12.33 -9.82 22.24
CA GLN A 92 -13.02 -8.53 22.28
C GLN A 92 -12.95 -7.91 23.69
N LYS A 93 -13.18 -8.70 24.74
CA LYS A 93 -13.05 -8.21 26.13
C LYS A 93 -11.64 -7.70 26.45
N ALA A 94 -10.60 -8.33 25.91
CA ALA A 94 -9.23 -7.88 26.10
C ALA A 94 -8.99 -6.54 25.37
N ILE A 95 -9.46 -6.43 24.12
CA ILE A 95 -9.40 -5.19 23.34
C ILE A 95 -10.16 -4.05 24.03
N ASP A 96 -11.37 -4.31 24.52
CA ASP A 96 -12.20 -3.33 25.22
C ASP A 96 -11.51 -2.83 26.49
N LYS A 97 -10.86 -3.74 27.23
CA LYS A 97 -10.10 -3.39 28.43
C LYS A 97 -8.88 -2.53 28.10
N VAL A 98 -8.12 -2.87 27.05
CA VAL A 98 -6.99 -2.03 26.58
C VAL A 98 -7.50 -0.68 26.08
N SER A 99 -8.64 -0.64 25.40
CA SER A 99 -9.23 0.60 24.87
C SER A 99 -9.59 1.61 25.98
N GLN A 100 -9.89 1.14 27.19
CA GLN A 100 -10.15 1.98 28.36
C GLN A 100 -8.88 2.55 29.01
N MET A 101 -7.69 2.04 28.68
CA MET A 101 -6.43 2.51 29.25
C MET A 101 -6.04 3.88 28.67
N LYS A 102 -5.34 4.69 29.45
CA LYS A 102 -4.83 5.99 28.98
C LYS A 102 -3.70 5.75 27.97
N PRO A 103 -3.70 6.42 26.80
CA PRO A 103 -2.57 6.31 25.88
C PRO A 103 -1.32 6.94 26.49
N ASP A 104 -0.16 6.39 26.13
CA ASP A 104 1.14 6.95 26.43
C ASP A 104 1.48 8.15 25.52
N LYS A 105 2.73 8.62 25.60
CA LYS A 105 3.21 9.77 24.81
C LYS A 105 3.21 9.53 23.29
N ASP A 106 3.28 8.27 22.87
CA ASP A 106 3.33 7.86 21.47
C ASP A 106 1.93 7.45 20.97
N GLY A 107 0.91 7.53 21.83
CA GLY A 107 -0.47 7.19 21.51
C GLY A 107 -0.85 5.73 21.76
N HIS A 108 0.09 4.92 22.26
CA HIS A 108 -0.14 3.50 22.55
C HIS A 108 -0.87 3.31 23.88
N ARG A 109 -1.87 2.42 23.91
CA ARG A 109 -2.67 2.08 25.11
C ARG A 109 -2.30 0.72 25.68
N GLY A 110 -1.95 -0.23 24.81
CA GLY A 110 -1.58 -1.57 25.22
C GLY A 110 -1.64 -2.58 24.07
N THR A 111 -1.05 -3.74 24.34
CA THR A 111 -0.98 -4.87 23.42
C THR A 111 -1.80 -6.04 23.97
N VAL A 112 -2.73 -6.54 23.15
CA VAL A 112 -3.41 -7.82 23.35
C VAL A 112 -2.61 -8.88 22.61
N LEU A 113 -1.90 -9.71 23.37
CA LEU A 113 -1.14 -10.84 22.83
C LEU A 113 -2.02 -12.09 22.79
N LEU A 114 -2.22 -12.64 21.60
CA LEU A 114 -2.83 -13.93 21.36
C LEU A 114 -1.74 -15.00 21.40
N LYS A 115 -1.83 -15.93 22.35
CA LYS A 115 -0.93 -17.08 22.41
C LYS A 115 -1.07 -17.96 21.17
N ARG A 116 -0.02 -18.71 20.85
CA ARG A 116 -0.08 -19.76 19.84
C ARG A 116 -1.30 -20.67 20.02
N GLY A 117 -2.04 -20.89 18.93
CA GLY A 117 -3.24 -21.72 18.91
C GLY A 117 -4.23 -21.33 17.81
N VAL A 118 -5.34 -22.08 17.74
CA VAL A 118 -6.41 -21.85 16.76
C VAL A 118 -7.60 -21.18 17.46
N TYR A 119 -7.94 -20.00 17.00
CA TYR A 119 -9.04 -19.18 17.49
C TYR A 119 -10.17 -19.23 16.47
N LYS A 120 -11.25 -19.94 16.77
CA LYS A 120 -12.48 -19.90 15.95
C LYS A 120 -13.22 -18.60 16.22
N ILE A 121 -13.58 -17.88 15.17
CA ILE A 121 -14.20 -16.55 15.24
C ILE A 121 -15.40 -16.56 14.30
N SER A 122 -16.62 -16.41 14.80
CA SER A 122 -17.83 -16.39 13.96
C SER A 122 -18.28 -14.99 13.56
N GLU A 123 -17.73 -13.96 14.18
CA GLU A 123 -18.07 -12.54 13.96
C GLU A 123 -16.84 -11.63 14.06
N SER A 124 -16.93 -10.40 13.55
CA SER A 124 -15.82 -9.45 13.57
C SER A 124 -15.27 -9.15 14.97
N ILE A 125 -13.95 -9.14 15.08
CA ILE A 125 -13.19 -8.50 16.16
C ILE A 125 -13.12 -7.00 15.84
N LEU A 126 -13.53 -6.14 16.77
CA LEU A 126 -13.63 -4.70 16.56
C LEU A 126 -12.56 -3.95 17.34
N ILE A 127 -11.80 -3.11 16.65
CA ILE A 127 -10.89 -2.12 17.25
C ILE A 127 -11.38 -0.74 16.86
N THR A 128 -12.06 -0.06 17.81
CA THR A 128 -12.71 1.24 17.58
C THR A 128 -12.00 2.41 18.24
N THR A 129 -10.94 2.12 19.01
CA THR A 129 -10.13 3.10 19.74
C THR A 129 -8.68 2.99 19.28
N GLY A 130 -8.02 4.14 19.09
CA GLY A 130 -6.59 4.18 18.71
C GLY A 130 -5.67 3.72 19.85
N GLY A 131 -4.45 3.31 19.49
CA GLY A 131 -3.43 2.87 20.45
C GLY A 131 -3.50 1.40 20.84
N VAL A 132 -4.37 0.60 20.21
CA VAL A 132 -4.52 -0.83 20.52
C VAL A 132 -3.71 -1.66 19.54
N VAL A 133 -2.84 -2.53 20.05
CA VAL A 133 -2.13 -3.52 19.24
C VAL A 133 -2.73 -4.90 19.49
N LEU A 134 -3.12 -5.61 18.43
CA LEU A 134 -3.47 -7.02 18.46
C LEU A 134 -2.33 -7.81 17.83
N GLU A 135 -1.64 -8.60 18.64
CA GLU A 135 -0.43 -9.31 18.26
C GLU A 135 -0.60 -10.81 18.49
N GLY A 136 -0.05 -11.64 17.60
CA GLY A 136 0.11 -13.07 17.84
C GLY A 136 1.55 -13.52 18.04
N GLU A 137 1.74 -14.82 18.26
CA GLU A 137 3.03 -15.49 18.37
C GLU A 137 3.46 -16.18 17.06
N GLY A 138 3.08 -15.61 15.92
CA GLY A 138 3.54 -16.00 14.59
C GLY A 138 2.43 -16.08 13.53
N GLU A 139 2.84 -15.91 12.28
CA GLU A 139 1.95 -15.74 11.11
C GLU A 139 1.69 -17.04 10.30
N ASN A 140 2.30 -18.16 10.68
CA ASN A 140 2.05 -19.44 10.01
C ASN A 140 0.79 -20.15 10.58
N VAL A 141 0.23 -21.08 9.80
CA VAL A 141 -1.00 -21.83 10.13
C VAL A 141 -0.95 -22.60 11.46
N ASN A 142 0.26 -22.99 11.90
CA ASN A 142 0.50 -23.72 13.15
C ASN A 142 0.93 -22.81 14.31
N GLU A 143 0.81 -21.49 14.14
CA GLU A 143 1.19 -20.48 15.12
C GLU A 143 -0.05 -19.83 15.73
N THR A 144 -0.28 -18.54 15.50
CA THR A 144 -1.48 -17.87 16.01
C THR A 144 -2.46 -17.70 14.88
N ARG A 145 -3.43 -18.59 14.81
CA ARG A 145 -4.38 -18.67 13.70
C ARG A 145 -5.76 -18.20 14.13
N LEU A 146 -6.25 -17.15 13.48
CA LEU A 146 -7.64 -16.71 13.56
C LEU A 146 -8.41 -17.33 12.39
N LEU A 147 -9.26 -18.31 12.72
CA LEU A 147 -10.11 -19.01 11.77
C LEU A 147 -11.50 -18.38 11.77
N ALA A 148 -11.82 -17.70 10.67
CA ALA A 148 -13.15 -17.18 10.39
C ALA A 148 -14.11 -18.34 10.10
N THR A 149 -15.08 -18.58 10.99
CA THR A 149 -16.07 -19.68 10.89
C THR A 149 -17.49 -19.19 10.60
N GLY A 150 -17.68 -17.87 10.43
CA GLY A 150 -18.95 -17.27 10.06
C GLY A 150 -19.42 -17.71 8.68
N LYS A 151 -20.70 -18.08 8.53
CA LYS A 151 -21.31 -18.51 7.26
C LYS A 151 -21.89 -17.35 6.43
N LYS A 152 -21.38 -16.15 6.65
CA LYS A 152 -21.83 -14.92 6.00
C LYS A 152 -20.61 -14.04 5.85
N ARG A 153 -20.48 -13.36 4.71
CA ARG A 153 -19.39 -12.41 4.44
C ARG A 153 -19.23 -11.36 5.54
N TYR A 154 -18.03 -11.28 6.12
CA TYR A 154 -17.65 -10.32 7.15
C TYR A 154 -16.15 -10.04 7.17
N SER A 155 -15.74 -8.93 7.77
CA SER A 155 -14.33 -8.66 8.04
C SER A 155 -13.93 -9.33 9.36
N LEU A 156 -12.96 -10.23 9.34
CA LEU A 156 -12.50 -10.93 10.54
C LEU A 156 -12.01 -9.95 11.63
N ILE A 157 -11.20 -8.96 11.25
CA ILE A 157 -10.77 -7.85 12.09
C ILE A 157 -11.23 -6.55 11.44
N LYS A 158 -11.91 -5.70 12.19
CA LYS A 158 -12.39 -4.38 11.74
C LYS A 158 -11.79 -3.29 12.60
N VAL A 159 -10.88 -2.53 12.02
CA VAL A 159 -10.31 -1.31 12.60
C VAL A 159 -11.10 -0.12 12.05
N SER A 160 -11.86 0.56 12.91
CA SER A 160 -12.70 1.68 12.47
C SER A 160 -13.00 2.65 13.60
N GLY A 161 -12.58 3.90 13.44
CA GLY A 161 -13.10 5.00 14.24
C GLY A 161 -14.51 5.40 13.80
N THR A 162 -15.05 6.46 14.41
CA THR A 162 -16.36 7.04 14.08
C THR A 162 -16.27 8.22 13.10
N GLY A 163 -15.04 8.63 12.78
CA GLY A 163 -14.78 9.82 11.99
C GLY A 163 -14.92 9.62 10.49
N ARG A 164 -15.07 10.75 9.80
CA ARG A 164 -14.89 10.88 8.35
C ARG A 164 -14.25 12.24 8.07
N ALA A 165 -13.48 12.32 6.99
CA ALA A 165 -12.96 13.60 6.53
C ALA A 165 -14.12 14.56 6.22
N LYS A 166 -14.02 15.80 6.71
CA LYS A 166 -14.97 16.88 6.46
C LYS A 166 -14.20 18.10 6.02
N GLU A 167 -14.59 18.67 4.88
CA GLU A 167 -14.06 19.95 4.44
C GLU A 167 -14.33 21.05 5.48
N VAL A 168 -13.33 21.91 5.69
CA VAL A 168 -13.48 23.15 6.45
C VAL A 168 -14.08 24.21 5.52
N PRO A 169 -15.29 24.72 5.80
CA PRO A 169 -15.98 25.67 4.92
C PRO A 169 -15.13 26.91 4.60
N GLY A 170 -15.21 27.36 3.36
CA GLY A 170 -14.52 28.58 2.90
C GLY A 170 -13.02 28.42 2.65
N THR A 171 -12.46 27.22 2.79
CA THR A 171 -11.01 26.97 2.55
C THR A 171 -10.70 26.43 1.16
N ARG A 172 -11.73 26.09 0.36
CA ARG A 172 -11.54 25.52 -0.98
C ARG A 172 -11.04 26.56 -1.97
N VAL A 173 -9.96 26.22 -2.66
CA VAL A 173 -9.40 27.02 -3.75
C VAL A 173 -9.11 26.13 -4.96
N LYS A 174 -9.21 26.70 -6.16
CA LYS A 174 -8.95 25.99 -7.42
C LYS A 174 -7.47 25.96 -7.73
N ILE A 175 -7.02 24.85 -8.30
CA ILE A 175 -5.72 24.78 -8.99
C ILE A 175 -5.86 25.51 -10.33
N THR A 176 -4.91 26.38 -10.63
CA THR A 176 -4.92 27.26 -11.82
C THR A 176 -3.98 26.80 -12.92
N ASP A 177 -3.10 25.84 -12.65
CA ASP A 177 -2.31 25.21 -13.70
C ASP A 177 -3.24 24.50 -14.70
N ALA A 178 -3.00 24.70 -16.00
CA ALA A 178 -3.77 24.04 -17.05
C ALA A 178 -3.57 22.51 -17.02
N PHE A 179 -2.39 22.07 -16.58
CA PHE A 179 -2.04 20.67 -16.43
C PHE A 179 -1.09 20.49 -15.24
N VAL A 180 -1.43 19.57 -14.33
CA VAL A 180 -0.59 19.15 -13.20
C VAL A 180 -0.16 17.70 -13.46
N PRO A 181 1.13 17.43 -13.73
CA PRO A 181 1.61 16.09 -14.02
C PRO A 181 1.59 15.16 -12.80
N VAL A 182 1.48 13.86 -13.05
CA VAL A 182 1.74 12.83 -12.03
C VAL A 182 3.19 12.94 -11.55
N GLY A 183 3.40 12.79 -10.25
CA GLY A 183 4.72 12.82 -9.61
C GLY A 183 5.19 14.22 -9.19
N THR A 184 4.49 15.30 -9.59
CA THR A 184 4.83 16.64 -9.06
C THR A 184 4.48 16.78 -7.58
N HIS A 185 5.25 17.61 -6.90
CA HIS A 185 5.03 18.02 -5.50
C HIS A 185 4.56 19.47 -5.38
N SER A 186 4.25 20.15 -6.48
CA SER A 186 3.74 21.52 -6.42
C SER A 186 2.80 21.86 -7.57
N PHE A 187 1.93 22.84 -7.31
CA PHE A 187 0.99 23.42 -8.27
C PHE A 187 0.58 24.83 -7.81
N ARG A 188 0.02 25.62 -8.73
CA ARG A 188 -0.53 26.96 -8.47
C ARG A 188 -2.01 26.88 -8.13
N VAL A 189 -2.45 27.71 -7.20
CA VAL A 189 -3.84 27.85 -6.78
C VAL A 189 -4.33 29.28 -6.93
N SER A 190 -5.66 29.47 -6.96
CA SER A 190 -6.26 30.81 -7.09
C SER A 190 -5.92 31.75 -5.93
N SER A 191 -5.60 31.22 -4.75
CA SER A 191 -5.04 31.99 -3.64
C SER A 191 -4.35 31.09 -2.61
N GLY A 192 -3.08 31.36 -2.30
CA GLY A 192 -2.33 30.65 -1.25
C GLY A 192 -2.40 31.31 0.14
N LYS A 193 -3.07 32.46 0.27
CA LYS A 193 -3.01 33.35 1.45
C LYS A 193 -3.45 32.70 2.77
N ASP A 194 -4.37 31.74 2.70
CA ASP A 194 -4.96 31.08 3.86
C ASP A 194 -4.27 29.75 4.19
N PHE A 195 -3.21 29.40 3.46
CA PHE A 195 -2.43 28.17 3.63
C PHE A 195 -1.05 28.48 4.21
N ARG A 196 -0.53 27.55 4.99
CA ARG A 196 0.83 27.60 5.57
C ARG A 196 1.44 26.20 5.68
N PRO A 197 2.77 26.08 5.79
CA PRO A 197 3.41 24.80 6.11
C PRO A 197 2.79 24.12 7.33
N GLY A 198 2.61 22.81 7.26
CA GLY A 198 1.96 21.97 8.27
C GLY A 198 0.43 21.91 8.18
N ASP A 199 -0.21 22.71 7.32
CA ASP A 199 -1.65 22.56 7.07
C ASP A 199 -1.93 21.22 6.38
N ARG A 200 -2.92 20.50 6.91
CA ARG A 200 -3.49 19.31 6.25
C ARG A 200 -4.58 19.72 5.28
N ILE A 201 -4.44 19.26 4.04
CA ILE A 201 -5.37 19.53 2.96
C ILE A 201 -5.84 18.24 2.31
N MET A 202 -6.99 18.32 1.67
CA MET A 202 -7.42 17.36 0.68
C MET A 202 -7.05 17.92 -0.70
N LEU A 203 -6.24 17.18 -1.44
CA LEU A 203 -6.01 17.39 -2.86
C LEU A 203 -7.11 16.67 -3.63
N TYR A 204 -7.99 17.44 -4.27
CA TYR A 204 -9.23 16.96 -4.86
C TYR A 204 -9.22 17.08 -6.37
N ARG A 205 -9.64 16.02 -7.05
CA ARG A 205 -9.89 15.99 -8.48
C ARG A 205 -11.33 15.54 -8.71
N PRO A 206 -12.19 16.38 -9.29
CA PRO A 206 -13.55 15.97 -9.62
C PRO A 206 -13.55 14.89 -10.70
N GLY A 207 -14.45 13.92 -10.59
CA GLY A 207 -14.84 13.12 -11.74
C GLY A 207 -15.77 13.95 -12.63
N THR A 208 -15.57 13.91 -13.94
CA THR A 208 -16.40 14.66 -14.90
C THR A 208 -16.92 13.75 -16.00
N SER A 209 -18.11 14.05 -16.53
CA SER A 209 -18.71 13.27 -17.63
C SER A 209 -17.79 13.22 -18.84
N GLN A 210 -17.12 14.33 -19.17
CA GLN A 210 -16.16 14.37 -20.27
C GLN A 210 -15.01 13.36 -20.07
N TRP A 211 -14.46 13.29 -18.85
CA TRP A 211 -13.37 12.36 -18.56
C TRP A 211 -13.81 10.90 -18.62
N ILE A 212 -14.97 10.57 -18.03
CA ILE A 212 -15.55 9.22 -18.07
C ILE A 212 -15.83 8.79 -19.52
N HIS A 213 -16.37 9.69 -20.33
CA HIS A 213 -16.68 9.45 -21.73
C HIS A 213 -15.43 9.23 -22.59
N ASP A 214 -14.41 10.07 -22.43
CA ASP A 214 -13.15 9.95 -23.19
C ASP A 214 -12.42 8.64 -22.87
N LEU A 215 -12.51 8.16 -21.62
CA LEU A 215 -12.03 6.84 -21.22
C LEU A 215 -12.93 5.68 -21.68
N LYS A 216 -14.11 5.98 -22.24
CA LYS A 216 -15.15 5.01 -22.64
C LYS A 216 -15.68 4.18 -21.46
N MET A 217 -15.59 4.73 -20.25
CA MET A 217 -16.05 4.06 -19.04
C MET A 217 -17.57 4.17 -18.85
N ASP A 218 -18.25 4.94 -19.70
CA ASP A 218 -19.69 4.94 -19.92
C ASP A 218 -20.13 4.01 -21.07
N GLN A 219 -19.19 3.29 -21.71
CA GLN A 219 -19.39 2.43 -22.88
C GLN A 219 -18.77 1.04 -22.68
N ILE A 220 -18.68 0.57 -21.43
CA ILE A 220 -18.12 -0.74 -21.10
C ILE A 220 -19.01 -1.82 -21.72
N VAL A 221 -18.42 -2.75 -22.47
CA VAL A 221 -19.14 -3.85 -23.11
C VAL A 221 -19.92 -4.65 -22.07
N GLU A 222 -21.22 -4.80 -22.30
CA GLU A 222 -22.12 -5.45 -21.36
C GLU A 222 -21.78 -6.92 -21.14
N ARG A 223 -21.62 -7.29 -19.87
CA ARG A 223 -21.46 -8.65 -19.34
C ARG A 223 -22.17 -8.73 -18.00
N LYS A 224 -22.48 -9.93 -17.50
CA LYS A 224 -23.10 -10.11 -16.17
C LYS A 224 -22.30 -9.34 -15.10
N GLY A 225 -22.96 -8.41 -14.41
CA GLY A 225 -22.35 -7.57 -13.37
C GLY A 225 -21.62 -6.32 -13.87
N THR A 226 -21.66 -6.02 -15.18
CA THR A 226 -21.06 -4.80 -15.73
C THR A 226 -21.83 -3.58 -15.27
N ARG A 227 -21.11 -2.56 -14.81
CA ARG A 227 -21.66 -1.28 -14.39
C ARG A 227 -20.89 -0.16 -15.08
N GLN A 228 -21.61 0.70 -15.80
CA GLN A 228 -21.03 1.92 -16.37
C GLN A 228 -20.62 2.86 -15.24
N TRP A 229 -19.52 3.59 -15.44
CA TRP A 229 -18.99 4.51 -14.45
C TRP A 229 -19.80 5.81 -14.46
N THR A 230 -20.05 6.39 -13.29
CA THR A 230 -20.58 7.76 -13.18
C THR A 230 -19.50 8.71 -12.67
N PRO A 231 -19.52 10.00 -13.05
CA PRO A 231 -18.52 10.98 -12.61
C PRO A 231 -18.36 11.04 -11.09
N GLU A 232 -19.46 10.99 -10.34
CA GLU A 232 -19.49 11.17 -8.88
C GLU A 232 -18.74 10.06 -8.14
N GLU A 233 -18.65 8.87 -8.74
CA GLU A 233 -17.94 7.71 -8.20
C GLU A 233 -16.42 7.85 -8.30
N TYR A 234 -15.94 8.78 -9.13
CA TYR A 234 -14.53 9.01 -9.37
C TYR A 234 -14.10 10.44 -9.01
N ASN A 235 -14.76 11.01 -8.00
CA ASN A 235 -14.21 12.11 -7.23
C ASN A 235 -13.04 11.59 -6.39
N LEU A 236 -11.82 11.99 -6.75
CA LEU A 236 -10.60 11.53 -6.09
C LEU A 236 -10.14 12.57 -5.08
N ALA A 237 -9.85 12.11 -3.87
CA ALA A 237 -9.47 12.95 -2.76
C ALA A 237 -8.24 12.34 -2.07
N PHE A 238 -7.15 13.10 -2.02
CA PHE A 238 -5.88 12.64 -1.49
C PHE A 238 -5.45 13.53 -0.32
N GLU A 239 -5.26 12.94 0.86
CA GLU A 239 -4.75 13.67 2.03
C GLU A 239 -3.30 14.09 1.76
N ARG A 240 -2.98 15.37 1.98
CA ARG A 240 -1.63 15.93 1.84
C ARG A 240 -1.33 16.89 2.97
N GLU A 241 -0.05 17.05 3.27
CA GLU A 241 0.46 18.09 4.14
C GLU A 241 1.21 19.13 3.31
N ILE A 242 0.91 20.40 3.54
CA ILE A 242 1.63 21.50 2.88
C ILE A 242 3.02 21.61 3.50
N THR A 243 4.07 21.51 2.68
CA THR A 243 5.46 21.65 3.13
C THR A 243 5.99 23.07 2.94
N LYS A 244 5.45 23.81 1.96
CA LYS A 244 5.87 25.17 1.64
C LYS A 244 4.77 25.93 0.88
N VAL A 245 4.73 27.25 1.07
CA VAL A 245 3.84 28.18 0.34
C VAL A 245 4.66 29.33 -0.23
N GLU A 246 4.53 29.61 -1.52
CA GLU A 246 5.17 30.73 -2.21
C GLU A 246 4.13 31.49 -3.05
N GLY A 247 3.49 32.50 -2.44
CA GLY A 247 2.42 33.26 -3.10
C GLY A 247 1.22 32.37 -3.44
N ASP A 248 1.04 32.09 -4.72
CA ASP A 248 0.01 31.20 -5.27
C ASP A 248 0.48 29.75 -5.46
N ARG A 249 1.76 29.45 -5.25
CA ARG A 249 2.32 28.09 -5.40
C ARG A 249 2.32 27.35 -4.07
N ILE A 250 1.75 26.15 -4.08
CA ILE A 250 1.67 25.24 -2.93
C ILE A 250 2.60 24.05 -3.19
N TYR A 251 3.34 23.65 -2.15
CA TYR A 251 4.18 22.45 -2.15
C TYR A 251 3.62 21.43 -1.16
N ILE A 252 3.63 20.15 -1.53
CA ILE A 252 3.06 19.04 -0.75
C ILE A 252 4.08 17.95 -0.44
N ASP A 253 3.82 17.23 0.64
CA ASP A 253 4.64 16.18 1.23
C ASP A 253 4.80 14.93 0.36
N ASN A 254 3.79 14.63 -0.46
CA ASN A 254 3.69 13.43 -1.30
C ASN A 254 3.22 13.78 -2.72
N PRO A 255 3.64 13.02 -3.75
CA PRO A 255 3.39 13.41 -5.14
C PRO A 255 1.90 13.42 -5.50
N VAL A 256 1.55 14.19 -6.51
CA VAL A 256 0.27 14.06 -7.22
C VAL A 256 0.24 12.69 -7.91
N VAL A 257 -0.72 11.82 -7.54
CA VAL A 257 -0.81 10.45 -8.09
C VAL A 257 -1.83 10.33 -9.23
N MET A 258 -2.56 11.39 -9.50
CA MET A 258 -3.50 11.48 -10.61
C MET A 258 -3.36 12.84 -11.27
N GLN A 259 -3.04 12.86 -12.57
CA GLN A 259 -2.90 14.12 -13.32
C GLN A 259 -4.19 14.95 -13.24
N MET A 260 -4.02 16.26 -13.16
CA MET A 260 -5.12 17.21 -13.14
C MET A 260 -5.04 18.07 -14.38
N ASP A 261 -5.96 17.83 -15.31
CA ASP A 261 -6.04 18.52 -16.58
C ASP A 261 -7.27 19.43 -16.55
N ALA A 262 -7.10 20.71 -16.85
CA ALA A 262 -8.18 21.68 -16.88
C ALA A 262 -9.32 21.25 -17.82
N LYS A 263 -9.02 20.51 -18.90
CA LYS A 263 -10.05 19.97 -19.81
C LYS A 263 -11.02 19.00 -19.13
N TYR A 264 -10.61 18.38 -18.03
CA TYR A 264 -11.40 17.45 -17.23
C TYR A 264 -11.86 18.04 -15.89
N GLY A 265 -11.78 19.36 -15.72
CA GLY A 265 -12.20 20.05 -14.50
C GLY A 265 -11.04 20.46 -13.58
N GLY A 266 -9.79 20.13 -13.92
CA GLY A 266 -8.62 20.49 -13.14
C GLY A 266 -8.60 19.84 -11.75
N GLY A 267 -8.19 20.59 -10.75
CA GLY A 267 -8.18 20.15 -9.36
C GLY A 267 -8.40 21.30 -8.38
N GLU A 268 -8.59 20.95 -7.13
CA GLU A 268 -8.87 21.88 -6.04
C GLU A 268 -8.16 21.40 -4.77
N ILE A 269 -7.89 22.32 -3.86
CA ILE A 269 -7.44 21.98 -2.51
C ILE A 269 -8.35 22.63 -1.47
N TYR A 270 -8.51 21.98 -0.33
CA TYR A 270 -9.22 22.53 0.82
C TYR A 270 -8.68 21.93 2.12
N LYS A 271 -8.79 22.66 3.23
CA LYS A 271 -8.49 22.10 4.56
C LYS A 271 -9.61 21.15 4.97
N TYR A 272 -9.29 20.15 5.80
CA TYR A 272 -10.27 19.22 6.32
C TYR A 272 -10.04 18.93 7.81
N THR A 273 -11.11 18.57 8.52
CA THR A 273 -11.01 17.88 9.82
C THR A 273 -11.33 16.40 9.63
N PHE A 274 -10.85 15.56 10.54
CA PHE A 274 -11.14 14.13 10.55
C PHE A 274 -11.40 13.65 11.99
N ASP A 275 -12.32 14.35 12.65
CA ASP A 275 -12.67 14.08 14.04
C ASP A 275 -13.22 12.65 14.18
N GLY A 276 -12.66 11.87 15.10
CA GLY A 276 -12.99 10.46 15.28
C GLY A 276 -12.17 9.48 14.42
N ARG A 277 -11.14 9.95 13.67
CA ARG A 277 -10.11 9.07 13.12
C ARG A 277 -9.29 8.46 14.26
N ILE A 278 -9.03 7.17 14.18
CA ILE A 278 -8.12 6.46 15.09
C ILE A 278 -6.78 6.21 14.41
N GLY A 279 -5.72 6.16 15.21
CA GLY A 279 -4.36 5.86 14.78
C GLY A 279 -3.65 4.97 15.81
N GLU A 280 -2.39 4.64 15.55
CA GLU A 280 -1.58 3.78 16.44
C GLU A 280 -2.23 2.42 16.72
N VAL A 281 -2.94 1.87 15.73
CA VAL A 281 -3.52 0.51 15.78
C VAL A 281 -2.60 -0.46 15.05
N GLY A 282 -2.24 -1.56 15.71
CA GLY A 282 -1.41 -2.61 15.14
C GLY A 282 -2.17 -3.93 15.03
N VAL A 283 -1.96 -4.67 13.94
CA VAL A 283 -2.36 -6.06 13.77
C VAL A 283 -1.15 -6.79 13.18
N SER A 284 -0.53 -7.69 13.94
CA SER A 284 0.75 -8.30 13.56
C SER A 284 0.89 -9.73 14.03
N ASN A 285 1.75 -10.50 13.34
CA ASN A 285 2.14 -11.86 13.74
C ASN A 285 0.95 -12.83 13.88
N LEU A 286 0.03 -12.80 12.91
CA LEU A 286 -1.20 -13.60 12.89
C LEU A 286 -1.39 -14.27 11.53
N CYS A 287 -1.84 -15.53 11.55
CA CYS A 287 -2.40 -16.21 10.39
C CYS A 287 -3.91 -15.95 10.35
N LEU A 288 -4.42 -15.34 9.27
CA LEU A 288 -5.85 -15.09 9.07
C LEU A 288 -6.38 -16.04 8.00
N GLU A 289 -7.33 -16.89 8.35
CA GLU A 289 -7.91 -17.88 7.43
C GLU A 289 -9.43 -17.86 7.51
N SER A 290 -10.11 -18.04 6.38
CA SER A 290 -11.56 -18.25 6.35
C SER A 290 -11.85 -19.72 6.11
N GLU A 291 -12.82 -20.28 6.82
CA GLU A 291 -13.50 -21.49 6.37
C GLU A 291 -14.32 -21.11 5.12
N PHE A 292 -14.23 -21.93 4.08
CA PHE A 292 -15.02 -21.80 2.86
C PHE A 292 -15.32 -23.20 2.31
N GLU A 293 -16.44 -23.35 1.61
CA GLU A 293 -16.85 -24.66 1.09
C GLU A 293 -16.07 -25.05 -0.17
N ASN A 294 -15.86 -24.09 -1.07
CA ASN A 294 -15.10 -24.26 -2.31
C ASN A 294 -14.67 -22.89 -2.88
N TYR A 295 -13.81 -22.88 -3.90
CA TYR A 295 -13.27 -21.65 -4.49
C TYR A 295 -14.31 -20.76 -5.21
N GLU A 296 -15.54 -21.24 -5.42
CA GLU A 296 -16.65 -20.46 -5.98
C GLU A 296 -17.58 -19.89 -4.90
N ASP A 297 -17.38 -20.28 -3.65
CA ASP A 297 -18.13 -19.77 -2.52
C ASP A 297 -17.82 -18.28 -2.33
N ASN A 298 -18.85 -17.44 -2.39
CA ASN A 298 -18.75 -16.00 -2.17
C ASN A 298 -19.47 -15.56 -0.88
N GLN A 299 -19.86 -16.52 -0.03
CA GLN A 299 -20.67 -16.32 1.18
C GLN A 299 -19.89 -16.54 2.51
N HIS A 300 -18.57 -16.52 2.47
CA HIS A 300 -17.70 -16.57 3.67
C HIS A 300 -17.03 -15.22 3.95
#